data_AF-A0A3G2V0T2-F1
#
_entry.id   AF-A0A3G2V0T2-F1
#
_cell.length_a   1.000
_cell.length_b   1.000
_cell.length_c   1.000
_cell.angle_alpha   90.00
_cell.angle_beta   90.00
_cell.angle_gamma   90.00
#
_symmetry.space_group_name_H-M   'P 1'
#
loop_
_entity.id
_entity.type
_entity.pdbx_description
1 polymer ?
#
loop_
_entity_poly.entity_id
_entity_poly.type
_entity_poly.pdbx_seq_one_letter_code
_entity_poly.pdbx_strand_id
1 'polypeptide(L)'
;MEALIEARASSLAQHQALFWRFRLVTIETLMMGALILCAGLALHQPAAMVLRAAIMVSAGCFASGMLLIGLTGAFDRGLDHFTRWRRGQ
;
A
#
# COMPACT_ATOMS: atom_id res chain seq x y z
N MET A 1 -5.17 19.91 27.79
CA MET A 1 -6.03 18.87 27.16
C MET A 1 -5.91 18.86 25.63
N GLU A 2 -5.57 19.98 25.00
CA GLU A 2 -5.46 20.10 23.53
C GLU A 2 -4.36 19.22 22.90
N ALA A 3 -3.19 19.09 23.54
CA ALA A 3 -2.07 18.29 23.01
C ALA A 3 -2.37 16.78 22.86
N LEU A 4 -3.25 16.23 23.69
CA LEU A 4 -3.67 14.82 23.61
C LEU A 4 -4.68 14.59 22.47
N ILE A 5 -5.48 15.61 22.16
CA ILE A 5 -6.48 15.58 21.08
C ILE A 5 -5.76 15.69 19.73
N GLU A 6 -4.75 16.56 19.64
CA GLU A 6 -3.93 16.74 18.44
C GLU A 6 -3.09 15.51 18.09
N ALA A 7 -2.53 14.83 19.10
CA ALA A 7 -1.79 13.57 18.90
C ALA A 7 -2.68 12.40 18.42
N ARG A 8 -3.97 12.41 18.80
CA ARG A 8 -4.94 11.42 18.30
C ARG A 8 -5.46 11.80 16.92
N ALA A 9 -5.65 13.09 16.65
CA ALA A 9 -6.05 13.60 15.35
C ALA A 9 -4.99 13.30 14.28
N SER A 10 -3.71 13.45 14.61
CA SER A 10 -2.62 13.09 13.70
C SER A 10 -2.54 11.58 13.45
N SER A 11 -2.74 10.76 14.48
CA SER A 11 -2.80 9.29 14.37
C SER A 11 -3.97 8.81 13.50
N LEU A 12 -5.15 9.42 13.65
CA LEU A 12 -6.34 9.10 12.85
C LEU A 12 -6.22 9.60 11.41
N ALA A 13 -5.66 10.79 11.20
CA ALA A 13 -5.38 11.33 9.87
C ALA A 13 -4.37 10.45 9.11
N GLN A 14 -3.32 9.97 9.79
CA GLN A 14 -2.36 9.01 9.26
C GLN A 14 -3.05 7.69 8.87
N HIS A 15 -3.90 7.14 9.74
CA HIS A 15 -4.66 5.93 9.44
C HIS A 15 -5.59 6.08 8.23
N GLN A 16 -6.31 7.20 8.12
CA GLN A 16 -7.17 7.46 6.96
C GLN A 16 -6.36 7.63 5.66
N ALA A 17 -5.21 8.30 5.72
CA ALA A 17 -4.35 8.48 4.55
C ALA A 17 -3.77 7.14 4.05
N LEU A 18 -3.47 6.21 4.97
CA LEU A 18 -3.06 4.85 4.62
C LEU A 18 -4.21 4.05 4.01
N PHE A 19 -5.43 4.19 4.53
CA PHE A 19 -6.60 3.49 4.00
C PHE A 19 -6.97 3.95 2.57
N TRP A 20 -6.82 5.24 2.29
CA TRP A 20 -7.01 5.79 0.94
C TRP A 20 -5.95 5.28 -0.04
N ARG A 21 -4.67 5.25 0.37
CA ARG A 21 -3.59 4.68 -0.44
C ARG A 21 -3.76 3.17 -0.66
N PHE A 22 -4.18 2.43 0.37
CA PHE A 22 -4.49 1.01 0.29
C PHE A 22 -5.63 0.72 -0.69
N ARG A 23 -6.71 1.51 -0.64
CA ARG A 23 -7.81 1.42 -1.61
C ARG A 23 -7.34 1.66 -3.04
N LEU A 24 -6.49 2.67 -3.25
CA LEU A 24 -5.96 2.99 -4.58
C LEU A 24 -5.11 1.83 -5.14
N VAL A 25 -4.16 1.32 -4.35
CA VAL A 25 -3.32 0.17 -4.72
C VAL A 25 -4.14 -1.08 -4.99
N THR A 26 -5.17 -1.34 -4.17
CA THR A 26 -6.03 -2.50 -4.34
C THR A 26 -6.82 -2.41 -5.65
N ILE A 27 -7.41 -1.24 -5.94
CA ILE A 27 -8.15 -1.02 -7.18
C ILE A 27 -7.23 -1.13 -8.40
N GLU A 28 -6.03 -0.55 -8.35
CA GLU A 28 -5.06 -0.62 -9.44
C GLU A 28 -4.59 -2.06 -9.70
N THR A 29 -4.32 -2.82 -8.64
CA THR A 29 -3.92 -4.24 -8.74
C THR A 29 -5.04 -5.08 -9.33
N LEU A 30 -6.29 -4.86 -8.89
CA LEU A 30 -7.47 -5.53 -9.44
C LEU A 30 -7.69 -5.15 -10.91
N MET A 31 -7.49 -3.88 -11.27
CA MET A 31 -7.62 -3.41 -12.65
C MET A 31 -6.58 -4.08 -13.56
N MET A 32 -5.30 -4.11 -13.16
CA MET A 32 -4.25 -4.79 -13.93
C MET A 32 -4.51 -6.30 -14.04
N GLY A 33 -4.89 -6.96 -12.95
CA GLY A 33 -5.21 -8.39 -12.95
C GLY A 33 -6.39 -8.72 -13.88
N ALA A 34 -7.45 -7.90 -13.86
CA ALA A 34 -8.59 -8.03 -14.75
C ALA A 34 -8.22 -7.81 -16.22
N LEU A 35 -7.38 -6.80 -16.51
CA LEU A 35 -6.89 -6.55 -17.87
C LEU A 35 -6.03 -7.71 -18.40
N ILE A 36 -5.16 -8.30 -17.56
CA ILE A 36 -4.35 -9.46 -17.94
C ILE A 36 -5.24 -10.68 -18.22
N LEU A 37 -6.27 -10.91 -17.40
CA LEU A 37 -7.26 -11.96 -17.62
C LEU A 37 -8.03 -11.76 -18.93
N CYS A 38 -8.58 -10.56 -19.16
CA CYS A 38 -9.28 -10.21 -20.39
C CYS A 38 -8.39 -10.35 -21.63
N ALA A 39 -7.15 -9.88 -21.57
CA ALA A 39 -6.18 -9.99 -22.66
C ALA A 39 -5.83 -11.45 -22.96
N GLY A 40 -5.65 -12.29 -21.94
CA GLY A 40 -5.36 -13.71 -22.11
C GLY A 40 -6.53 -14.50 -22.69
N LEU A 41 -7.76 -14.18 -22.30
CA LEU A 41 -8.97 -14.73 -22.93
C LEU A 41 -9.10 -14.29 -24.39
N ALA A 42 -8.83 -13.01 -24.70
CA ALA A 42 -8.86 -12.49 -26.06
C ALA A 42 -7.78 -13.12 -26.97
N LEU A 43 -6.63 -13.51 -26.42
CA LEU A 43 -5.54 -14.16 -27.15
C LEU A 43 -5.70 -15.68 -27.31
N HIS A 44 -6.77 -16.28 -26.78
CA HIS A 44 -7.02 -17.74 -26.79
C HIS A 44 -5.84 -18.58 -26.24
N GLN A 45 -4.99 -17.95 -25.43
CA GLN A 45 -3.83 -18.58 -24.79
C GLN A 45 -4.31 -19.51 -23.67
N PRO A 46 -3.54 -20.56 -23.33
CA PRO A 46 -3.92 -21.48 -22.26
C PRO A 46 -4.17 -20.68 -20.97
N ALA A 47 -5.43 -20.68 -20.53
CA ALA A 47 -5.90 -19.91 -19.39
C ALA A 47 -5.07 -20.16 -18.11
N ALA A 48 -4.48 -21.36 -17.98
CA ALA A 48 -3.56 -21.71 -16.90
C ALA A 48 -2.29 -20.84 -16.88
N MET A 49 -1.73 -20.47 -18.04
CA MET A 49 -0.53 -19.64 -18.13
C MET A 49 -0.85 -18.17 -17.81
N VAL A 50 -1.98 -17.68 -18.34
CA VAL A 50 -2.50 -16.33 -18.08
C VAL A 50 -2.84 -16.16 -16.60
N LEU A 51 -3.53 -17.13 -16.01
CA LEU A 51 -3.90 -17.10 -14.60
C LEU A 51 -2.66 -17.04 -13.70
N ARG A 52 -1.63 -17.82 -14.02
CA ARG A 52 -0.37 -17.83 -13.26
C ARG A 52 0.37 -16.50 -13.36
N ALA A 53 0.40 -15.90 -14.55
CA ALA A 53 0.98 -14.57 -14.76
C ALA A 53 0.18 -13.47 -14.02
N ALA A 54 -1.15 -13.50 -14.11
CA ALA A 54 -2.03 -12.57 -13.41
C ALA A 54 -1.83 -12.67 -11.89
N ILE A 55 -1.76 -13.88 -11.32
CA ILE A 55 -1.51 -14.08 -9.89
C ILE A 55 -0.13 -13.58 -9.48
N MET A 56 0.94 -13.90 -10.24
CA MET A 56 2.29 -13.42 -9.90
C MET A 56 2.39 -11.89 -9.95
N VAL A 57 1.83 -11.26 -10.97
CA VAL A 57 1.82 -9.79 -11.11
C VAL A 57 0.99 -9.15 -9.99
N SER A 58 -0.21 -9.68 -9.72
CA SER A 58 -1.08 -9.16 -8.66
C SER A 58 -0.41 -9.29 -7.30
N ALA A 59 0.21 -10.43 -7.00
CA ALA A 59 0.92 -10.65 -5.75
C ALA A 59 2.15 -9.73 -5.61
N GLY A 60 2.95 -9.55 -6.66
CA GLY A 60 4.11 -8.66 -6.65
C GLY A 60 3.74 -7.19 -6.47
N CYS A 61 2.69 -6.74 -7.17
CA CYS A 61 2.20 -5.38 -7.05
C CYS A 61 1.60 -5.11 -5.66
N PHE A 62 0.83 -6.06 -5.12
CA PHE A 62 0.27 -5.98 -3.78
C PHE A 62 1.36 -5.98 -2.70
N ALA A 63 2.36 -6.86 -2.80
CA ALA A 63 3.48 -6.91 -1.86
C ALA A 63 4.27 -5.60 -1.87
N SER A 64 4.56 -5.03 -3.05
CA SER A 64 5.25 -3.75 -3.18
C SER A 64 4.41 -2.60 -2.61
N GLY A 65 3.10 -2.58 -2.86
CA GLY A 65 2.18 -1.60 -2.31
C GLY A 65 2.10 -1.66 -0.78
N MET A 66 1.99 -2.87 -0.20
CA MET A 66 2.03 -3.05 1.26
C MET A 66 3.38 -2.64 1.86
N LEU A 67 4.50 -2.95 1.18
CA LEU A 67 5.83 -2.59 1.64
C LEU A 67 6.01 -1.06 1.70
N LEU A 68 5.54 -0.33 0.69
CA LEU A 68 5.58 1.14 0.66
C LEU A 68 4.73 1.78 1.76
N ILE A 69 3.54 1.22 2.02
CA ILE A 69 2.66 1.65 3.12
C ILE A 69 3.33 1.40 4.47
N GLY A 70 3.91 0.21 4.66
CA GLY A 70 4.66 -0.16 5.87
C GLY A 70 5.88 0.75 6.11
N LEU A 71 6.66 1.02 5.06
CA LEU A 71 7.81 1.92 5.09
C LEU A 71 7.40 3.35 5.44
N THR A 72 6.29 3.84 4.89
CA THR A 72 5.77 5.19 5.21
C THR A 72 5.47 5.30 6.71
N GLY A 73 4.78 4.31 7.30
CA GLY A 73 4.50 4.30 8.73
C GLY A 73 5.74 4.06 9.61
N ALA A 74 6.75 3.34 9.12
CA ALA A 74 8.02 3.13 9.80
C ALA A 74 8.90 4.39 9.78
N PHE A 75 8.91 5.12 8.67
CA PHE A 75 9.61 6.40 8.53
C PHE A 75 9.05 7.46 9.47
N ASP A 76 7.72 7.55 9.58
CA ASP A 76 7.05 8.52 10.47
C ASP A 76 7.47 8.30 11.94
N ARG A 77 7.45 7.03 12.39
CA ARG A 77 7.93 6.65 13.73
C ARG A 77 9.45 6.82 13.91
N GLY A 78 10.24 6.53 12.88
CA GLY A 78 11.69 6.69 12.91
C GLY A 78 12.13 8.14 13.00
N LEU A 79 11.46 9.04 12.28
CA LEU A 79 11.70 10.48 12.33
C LEU A 79 11.31 11.10 13.66
N ASP A 80 10.20 10.68 14.26
CA ASP A 80 9.79 11.13 15.59
C ASP A 80 10.84 10.72 16.65
N HIS A 81 11.28 9.46 16.63
CA HIS A 81 12.34 8.98 17.52
C HIS A 81 13.66 9.75 17.32
N PHE A 82 14.06 9.97 16.06
CA PHE A 82 15.30 10.66 15.74
C PHE A 82 15.26 12.16 16.09
N THR A 83 14.13 12.84 15.90
CA THR A 83 13.97 14.25 16.29
C THR A 83 13.85 14.44 17.80
N ARG A 84 13.29 13.47 18.54
CA ARG A 84 13.30 13.48 20.02
C ARG A 84 14.72 13.27 20.57
N TRP A 85 15.48 12.35 19.99
CA TRP A 85 16.89 12.16 20.36
C TRP A 85 17.73 13.43 20.11
N ARG A 86 17.50 14.12 18.99
CA ARG A 86 18.19 15.37 18.65
C ARG A 86 17.82 16.58 19.52
N ARG A 87 16.60 16.63 20.08
CA ARG A 87 16.16 17.72 20.97
C ARG A 87 16.58 17.53 22.43
N GLY A 88 17.11 16.34 22.77
CA GLY A 88 17.67 16.03 24.08
C GLY A 88 19.18 16.30 24.19
N GLN A 89 19.81 16.87 23.15
CA GLN A 89 21.14 17.49 23.21
C GLN A 89 21.00 19.02 23.14
#